data_AF-A0A8R7U7M6-F1
#
_entry.id   AF-A0A8R7U7M6-F1
#
_cell.length_a   1.000
_cell.length_b   1.000
_cell.length_c   1.000
_cell.angle_alpha   90.00
_cell.angle_beta   90.00
_cell.angle_gamma   90.00
#
_symmetry.space_group_name_H-M   'P 1'
#
loop_
_entity.id
_entity.type
_entity.pdbx_description
1 polymer ?
#
loop_
_entity_poly.entity_id
_entity_poly.type
_entity_poly.pdbx_seq_one_letter_code
_entity_poly.pdbx_strand_id
1 'polypeptide(L)'
;MAHRQLQPHQPPHPLPRERCHHRRHGGNNGLIDGQGLVWWDWLRSHELNHSRPHLVEFLYSEEIVISNLTFLNSPAWSIHPVNVKVHNVTIKTLLDAPLTDGIVPDSCLNVCIEDSTISVSHEAISVKSGLDKYGISIGRPTSDIHISRVDLQASSGAALAFGSEMSGGISGIHADHLRIHGSDKGFSLKTTPGRGGYIKEVIISDVEMDGIRVAIEFIGNLSSHPDDDFDPSELPVIDQITLKNMVGTNISVAGILLGIDSDPFTAICLSNLSFSITDSLHSSPWSCSNVSGYSESVLPEPCSELYAPSSNSSICFSLPSYSALDVA
;
A
#
# COMPACT_ATOMS: atom_id res chain seq x y z
N MET A 1 -61.98 6.97 25.77
CA MET A 1 -60.66 7.54 25.44
C MET A 1 -59.69 6.39 25.33
N ALA A 2 -59.26 6.06 24.10
CA ALA A 2 -58.31 4.97 23.84
C ALA A 2 -56.89 5.54 23.84
N HIS A 3 -56.03 5.02 24.71
CA HIS A 3 -54.61 5.36 24.76
C HIS A 3 -53.88 4.66 23.61
N ARG A 4 -53.29 5.45 22.71
CA ARG A 4 -52.41 5.00 21.63
C ARG A 4 -50.98 4.89 22.18
N GLN A 5 -50.46 3.68 22.30
CA GLN A 5 -49.04 3.44 22.60
C GLN A 5 -48.20 3.87 21.39
N LEU A 6 -47.20 4.72 21.64
CA LEU A 6 -46.16 5.10 20.68
C LEU A 6 -45.12 3.99 20.65
N GLN A 7 -44.87 3.42 19.46
CA GLN A 7 -43.74 2.53 19.22
C GLN A 7 -42.43 3.34 19.21
N PRO A 8 -41.33 2.81 19.76
CA PRO A 8 -40.03 3.47 19.71
C PRO A 8 -39.49 3.46 18.27
N HIS A 9 -39.03 4.63 17.81
CA HIS A 9 -38.32 4.80 16.55
C HIS A 9 -37.10 3.86 16.50
N GLN A 10 -37.07 2.95 15.53
CA GLN A 10 -35.85 2.26 15.15
C GLN A 10 -34.86 3.30 14.59
N PRO A 11 -33.57 3.25 14.99
CA PRO A 11 -32.55 4.06 14.34
C PRO A 11 -32.44 3.65 12.86
N PRO A 12 -32.18 4.60 11.94
CA PRO A 12 -32.05 4.28 10.54
C PRO A 12 -30.90 3.29 10.33
N HIS A 13 -31.16 2.24 9.56
CA HIS A 13 -30.10 1.36 9.05
C HIS A 13 -29.02 2.23 8.36
N PRO A 14 -27.73 1.97 8.60
CA PRO A 14 -26.68 2.69 7.90
C PRO A 14 -26.82 2.41 6.40
N LEU A 15 -27.02 3.46 5.63
CA LEU A 15 -26.97 3.41 4.17
C LEU A 15 -25.59 2.91 3.73
N PRO A 16 -25.48 2.17 2.62
CA PRO A 16 -24.18 1.83 2.05
C PRO A 16 -23.38 3.11 1.80
N ARG A 17 -22.17 3.21 2.38
CA ARG A 17 -21.24 4.28 2.01
C ARG A 17 -20.77 4.01 0.58
N GLU A 18 -21.31 4.74 -0.39
CA GLU A 18 -20.85 4.74 -1.78
C GLU A 18 -19.43 5.36 -1.83
N ARG A 19 -18.40 4.58 -2.21
CA ARG A 19 -16.99 4.93 -1.93
C ARG A 19 -16.13 5.38 -3.13
N CYS A 20 -16.46 5.02 -4.38
CA CYS A 20 -15.80 5.56 -5.56
C CYS A 20 -16.84 5.86 -6.67
N HIS A 21 -17.31 7.10 -6.78
CA HIS A 21 -18.16 7.52 -7.92
C HIS A 21 -17.31 7.91 -9.13
N HIS A 22 -17.76 7.57 -10.34
CA HIS A 22 -17.17 8.07 -11.58
C HIS A 22 -17.78 9.43 -11.95
N ARG A 23 -17.06 10.53 -11.66
CA ARG A 23 -17.27 11.79 -12.40
C ARG A 23 -16.15 11.95 -13.41
N ARG A 24 -16.47 11.76 -14.70
CA ARG A 24 -15.54 12.03 -15.80
C ARG A 24 -15.38 13.54 -15.96
N HIS A 25 -14.37 14.12 -15.30
CA HIS A 25 -13.90 15.46 -15.61
C HIS A 25 -12.66 15.34 -16.50
N GLY A 26 -12.88 15.27 -17.82
CA GLY A 26 -11.81 15.12 -18.81
C GLY A 26 -11.00 16.40 -19.00
N GLY A 27 -9.71 16.36 -18.67
CA GLY A 27 -8.69 17.30 -19.17
C GLY A 27 -8.05 16.77 -20.45
N ASN A 28 -7.57 17.67 -21.32
CA ASN A 28 -6.91 17.32 -22.59
C ASN A 28 -5.45 16.84 -22.37
N ASN A 29 -5.25 15.66 -21.74
CA ASN A 29 -3.92 15.04 -21.52
C ASN A 29 -2.83 16.05 -21.12
N GLY A 30 -3.05 16.76 -20.01
CA GLY A 30 -2.09 17.74 -19.52
C GLY A 30 -0.78 17.08 -19.08
N LEU A 31 0.34 17.73 -19.39
CA LEU A 31 1.68 17.29 -18.98
C LEU A 31 2.21 18.21 -17.88
N ILE A 32 2.68 17.63 -16.78
CA ILE A 32 3.40 18.30 -15.71
C ILE A 32 4.78 17.64 -15.59
N ASP A 33 5.84 18.36 -15.99
CA ASP A 33 7.22 17.88 -15.90
C ASP A 33 7.95 18.59 -14.74
N GLY A 34 8.37 17.80 -13.76
CA GLY A 34 9.08 18.26 -12.56
C GLY A 34 10.55 18.61 -12.79
N GLN A 35 11.12 18.26 -13.96
CA GLN A 35 12.53 18.50 -14.31
C GLN A 35 13.50 18.02 -13.20
N GLY A 36 13.22 16.85 -12.63
CA GLY A 36 13.89 16.32 -11.43
C GLY A 36 15.40 16.08 -11.54
N LEU A 37 15.99 16.09 -12.74
CA LEU A 37 17.40 15.75 -12.96
C LEU A 37 18.37 16.51 -12.05
N VAL A 38 18.18 17.83 -11.91
CA VAL A 38 19.05 18.67 -11.05
C VAL A 38 18.97 18.24 -9.58
N TRP A 39 17.78 17.87 -9.11
CA TRP A 39 17.56 17.43 -7.73
C TRP A 39 18.15 16.04 -7.48
N TRP A 40 18.10 15.17 -8.49
CA TRP A 40 18.70 13.84 -8.45
C TRP A 40 20.23 13.91 -8.40
N ASP A 41 20.83 14.81 -9.18
CA ASP A 41 22.27 15.06 -9.15
C ASP A 41 22.72 15.60 -7.79
N TRP A 42 22.02 16.59 -7.23
CA TRP A 42 22.34 17.10 -5.90
C TRP A 42 22.18 16.06 -4.80
N LEU A 43 21.17 15.18 -4.88
CA LEU A 43 21.01 14.09 -3.92
C LEU A 43 22.19 13.12 -4.00
N ARG A 44 22.60 12.70 -5.21
CA ARG A 44 23.74 11.80 -5.42
C ARG A 44 25.05 12.40 -4.93
N SER A 45 25.26 13.69 -5.18
CA SER A 45 26.46 14.43 -4.78
C SER A 45 26.45 14.88 -3.33
N HIS A 46 25.39 14.61 -2.56
CA HIS A 46 25.22 15.07 -1.18
C HIS A 46 25.28 16.61 -1.05
N GLU A 47 24.77 17.32 -2.05
CA GLU A 47 24.80 18.80 -2.15
C GLU A 47 23.44 19.45 -1.76
N LEU A 48 22.48 18.66 -1.32
CA LEU A 48 21.18 19.16 -0.89
C LEU A 48 21.28 19.84 0.48
N ASN A 49 20.97 21.14 0.52
CA ASN A 49 20.80 21.89 1.77
C ASN A 49 19.41 21.67 2.40
N HIS A 50 18.43 21.24 1.60
CA HIS A 50 17.02 21.04 1.98
C HIS A 50 16.44 19.80 1.29
N SER A 51 15.25 19.37 1.73
CA SER A 51 14.51 18.31 1.06
C SER A 51 14.16 18.69 -0.38
N ARG A 52 14.05 17.66 -1.24
CA ARG A 52 13.59 17.83 -2.62
C ARG A 52 12.08 18.11 -2.61
N PRO A 53 11.57 18.99 -3.48
CA PRO A 53 10.14 19.30 -3.51
C PRO A 53 9.30 18.13 -4.05
N HIS A 54 8.05 18.05 -3.61
CA HIS A 54 7.03 17.21 -4.22
C HIS A 54 6.54 17.87 -5.51
N LEU A 55 6.11 17.08 -6.50
CA LEU A 55 5.61 17.63 -7.76
C LEU A 55 4.22 18.24 -7.59
N VAL A 56 3.32 17.53 -6.92
CA VAL A 56 2.01 18.04 -6.50
C VAL A 56 1.73 17.62 -5.06
N GLU A 57 1.31 18.58 -4.24
CA GLU A 57 0.96 18.37 -2.84
C GLU A 57 -0.35 19.09 -2.52
N PHE A 58 -1.27 18.37 -1.88
CA PHE A 58 -2.56 18.91 -1.43
C PHE A 58 -2.60 18.88 0.08
N LEU A 59 -2.63 20.06 0.69
CA LEU A 59 -2.75 20.24 2.14
C LEU A 59 -4.16 20.70 2.47
N TYR A 60 -4.77 20.13 3.51
CA TYR A 60 -6.08 20.53 4.03
C TYR A 60 -7.17 20.65 2.95
N SER A 61 -7.17 19.70 2.01
CA SER A 61 -8.06 19.68 0.85
C SER A 61 -9.07 18.54 0.98
N GLU A 62 -10.25 18.72 0.38
CA GLU A 62 -11.32 17.72 0.34
C GLU A 62 -11.84 17.60 -1.10
N GLU A 63 -12.35 16.41 -1.45
CA GLU A 63 -12.99 16.13 -2.75
C GLU A 63 -12.13 16.44 -3.99
N ILE A 64 -10.81 16.28 -3.87
CA ILE A 64 -9.89 16.51 -5.00
C ILE A 64 -9.99 15.36 -6.00
N VAL A 65 -10.13 15.71 -7.29
CA VAL A 65 -10.08 14.76 -8.41
C VAL A 65 -8.90 15.11 -9.32
N ILE A 66 -7.97 14.16 -9.47
CA ILE A 66 -6.87 14.24 -10.44
C ILE A 66 -7.17 13.22 -11.53
N SER A 67 -7.35 13.68 -12.77
CA SER A 67 -7.59 12.75 -13.87
C SER A 67 -7.07 13.22 -15.21
N ASN A 68 -6.71 12.27 -16.07
CA ASN A 68 -6.26 12.51 -17.44
C ASN A 68 -5.02 13.42 -17.52
N LEU A 69 -4.04 13.17 -16.64
CA LEU A 69 -2.78 13.90 -16.57
C LEU A 69 -1.58 12.97 -16.67
N THR A 70 -0.48 13.51 -17.21
CA THR A 70 0.84 12.87 -17.20
C THR A 70 1.78 13.68 -16.31
N PHE A 71 2.41 13.01 -15.35
CA PHE A 71 3.44 13.56 -14.47
C PHE A 71 4.79 12.96 -14.86
N LEU A 72 5.78 13.80 -15.16
CA LEU A 72 7.13 13.37 -15.51
C LEU A 72 8.16 13.89 -14.52
N ASN A 73 9.19 13.09 -14.28
CA ASN A 73 10.44 13.49 -13.65
C ASN A 73 10.25 14.26 -12.33
N SER A 74 9.48 13.71 -11.38
CA SER A 74 9.34 14.30 -10.06
C SER A 74 10.71 14.43 -9.37
N PRO A 75 10.99 15.56 -8.68
CA PRO A 75 12.20 15.69 -7.89
C PRO A 75 12.29 14.68 -6.75
N ALA A 76 11.16 14.41 -6.07
CA ALA A 76 10.97 13.34 -5.09
C ALA A 76 9.63 12.64 -5.32
N TRP A 77 8.60 12.93 -4.51
CA TRP A 77 7.26 12.35 -4.63
C TRP A 77 6.46 13.04 -5.72
N SER A 78 5.71 12.26 -6.50
CA SER A 78 4.91 12.79 -7.61
C SER A 78 3.59 13.39 -7.12
N ILE A 79 2.79 12.62 -6.38
CA ILE A 79 1.51 13.10 -5.83
C ILE A 79 1.52 12.76 -4.33
N HIS A 80 1.49 13.79 -3.48
CA HIS A 80 1.34 13.67 -2.04
C HIS A 80 -0.02 14.25 -1.62
N PRO A 81 -1.10 13.43 -1.63
CA PRO A 81 -2.44 13.92 -1.37
C PRO A 81 -2.86 13.80 0.10
N VAL A 82 -3.92 14.54 0.42
CA VAL A 82 -4.85 14.28 1.52
C VAL A 82 -6.26 14.20 0.92
N ASN A 83 -6.97 13.07 1.07
CA ASN A 83 -8.36 12.82 0.58
C ASN A 83 -8.57 13.08 -0.93
N VAL A 84 -7.99 12.24 -1.80
CA VAL A 84 -8.00 12.41 -3.27
C VAL A 84 -8.62 11.23 -4.02
N LYS A 85 -9.25 11.50 -5.17
CA LYS A 85 -9.51 10.52 -6.22
C LYS A 85 -8.54 10.73 -7.39
N VAL A 86 -7.72 9.73 -7.69
CA VAL A 86 -6.81 9.67 -8.84
C VAL A 86 -7.35 8.67 -9.85
N HIS A 87 -7.55 9.10 -11.09
CA HIS A 87 -8.12 8.24 -12.13
C HIS A 87 -7.52 8.53 -13.50
N ASN A 88 -7.10 7.51 -14.23
CA ASN A 88 -6.49 7.67 -15.56
C ASN A 88 -5.31 8.64 -15.56
N VAL A 89 -4.33 8.38 -14.70
CA VAL A 89 -3.09 9.16 -14.59
C VAL A 89 -1.89 8.32 -15.03
N THR A 90 -0.94 8.98 -15.69
CA THR A 90 0.38 8.41 -15.98
C THR A 90 1.44 9.12 -15.14
N ILE A 91 2.25 8.39 -14.39
CA ILE A 91 3.42 8.93 -13.67
C ILE A 91 4.66 8.20 -14.19
N LYS A 92 5.70 8.95 -14.62
CA LYS A 92 6.97 8.38 -15.09
C LYS A 92 8.17 9.15 -14.57
N THR A 93 9.14 8.44 -14.00
CA THR A 93 10.50 8.97 -13.73
C THR A 93 11.55 8.08 -14.39
N LEU A 94 12.82 8.52 -14.37
CA LEU A 94 13.90 7.62 -14.77
C LEU A 94 14.01 6.49 -13.72
N LEU A 95 14.18 5.25 -14.17
CA LEU A 95 14.28 4.09 -13.29
C LEU A 95 15.57 4.09 -12.44
N ASP A 96 16.56 4.90 -12.77
CA ASP A 96 17.76 5.12 -11.96
C ASP A 96 17.72 6.43 -11.15
N ALA A 97 16.58 7.14 -11.16
CA ALA A 97 16.38 8.32 -10.32
C ALA A 97 16.47 7.90 -8.84
N PRO A 98 17.13 8.67 -7.97
CA PRO A 98 17.22 8.32 -6.56
C PRO A 98 15.88 8.61 -5.86
N LEU A 99 15.30 7.60 -5.19
CA LEU A 99 14.18 7.78 -4.25
C LEU A 99 13.01 8.62 -4.82
N THR A 100 12.48 8.24 -5.98
CA THR A 100 11.29 8.86 -6.55
C THR A 100 10.08 7.96 -6.34
N ASP A 101 9.04 8.53 -5.72
CA ASP A 101 7.81 7.82 -5.43
C ASP A 101 6.66 8.37 -6.30
N GLY A 102 5.69 7.50 -6.61
CA GLY A 102 4.52 7.86 -7.39
C GLY A 102 3.48 8.57 -6.53
N ILE A 103 2.46 7.82 -6.10
CA ILE A 103 1.37 8.35 -5.27
C ILE A 103 1.62 7.96 -3.81
N VAL A 104 1.62 8.93 -2.91
CA VAL A 104 1.92 8.73 -1.49
C VAL A 104 0.75 9.18 -0.61
N PRO A 105 -0.37 8.42 -0.48
CA PRO A 105 -1.44 8.81 0.43
C PRO A 105 -0.93 8.80 1.87
N ASP A 106 -0.93 9.96 2.52
CA ASP A 106 -0.54 10.11 3.93
C ASP A 106 -1.69 10.73 4.73
N SER A 107 -2.10 10.04 5.79
CA SER A 107 -3.17 10.45 6.70
C SER A 107 -4.49 10.75 5.96
N CYS A 108 -4.83 9.90 4.98
CA CYS A 108 -5.95 10.07 4.05
C CYS A 108 -7.19 9.24 4.41
N LEU A 109 -8.36 9.71 4.04
CA LEU A 109 -9.62 8.95 4.09
C LEU A 109 -10.26 8.92 2.70
N ASN A 110 -10.80 7.78 2.28
CA ASN A 110 -11.56 7.61 1.03
C ASN A 110 -10.74 7.99 -0.22
N VAL A 111 -9.61 7.29 -0.44
CA VAL A 111 -8.80 7.49 -1.65
C VAL A 111 -9.11 6.41 -2.67
N CYS A 112 -9.33 6.82 -3.92
CA CYS A 112 -9.46 5.90 -5.05
C CYS A 112 -8.29 6.15 -6.02
N ILE A 113 -7.53 5.11 -6.36
CA ILE A 113 -6.50 5.15 -7.41
C ILE A 113 -6.89 4.13 -8.47
N GLU A 114 -7.36 4.61 -9.61
CA GLU A 114 -7.95 3.74 -10.63
C GLU A 114 -7.33 3.97 -12.01
N ASP A 115 -7.24 2.92 -12.82
CA ASP A 115 -6.96 3.00 -14.27
C ASP A 115 -5.65 3.76 -14.61
N SER A 116 -4.61 3.60 -13.80
CA SER A 116 -3.40 4.44 -13.83
C SER A 116 -2.13 3.64 -14.09
N THR A 117 -1.14 4.27 -14.72
CA THR A 117 0.19 3.68 -14.97
C THR A 117 1.25 4.46 -14.21
N ILE A 118 2.01 3.80 -13.36
CA ILE A 118 3.01 4.43 -12.48
C ILE A 118 4.33 3.67 -12.62
N SER A 119 5.32 4.32 -13.24
CA SER A 119 6.66 3.77 -13.43
C SER A 119 7.67 4.72 -12.79
N VAL A 120 8.20 4.32 -11.64
CA VAL A 120 9.11 5.13 -10.84
C VAL A 120 10.30 4.30 -10.35
N SER A 121 11.24 4.96 -9.69
CA SER A 121 12.42 4.26 -9.19
C SER A 121 12.23 3.58 -7.85
N HIS A 122 11.47 4.16 -6.91
CA HIS A 122 11.42 3.69 -5.53
C HIS A 122 10.05 3.10 -5.16
N GLU A 123 9.04 3.87 -4.77
CA GLU A 123 7.71 3.33 -4.44
C GLU A 123 6.62 3.84 -5.38
N ALA A 124 5.97 2.96 -6.15
CA ALA A 124 4.95 3.40 -7.10
C ALA A 124 3.68 3.89 -6.38
N ILE A 125 3.19 3.14 -5.40
CA ILE A 125 2.18 3.61 -4.44
C ILE A 125 2.70 3.34 -3.03
N SER A 126 2.78 4.38 -2.19
CA SER A 126 3.28 4.28 -0.81
C SER A 126 2.25 4.82 0.18
N VAL A 127 1.55 3.91 0.87
CA VAL A 127 0.54 4.28 1.85
C VAL A 127 1.21 4.55 3.19
N LYS A 128 1.05 5.78 3.68
CA LYS A 128 1.67 6.29 4.92
C LYS A 128 0.62 6.89 5.84
N SER A 129 0.97 7.19 7.07
CA SER A 129 0.09 7.77 8.08
C SER A 129 0.89 8.43 9.21
N GLY A 130 1.87 9.27 8.86
CA GLY A 130 2.75 9.91 9.85
C GLY A 130 3.75 8.98 10.54
N LEU A 131 4.64 9.59 11.33
CA LEU A 131 5.89 8.96 11.79
C LEU A 131 6.10 9.12 13.30
N ASP A 132 6.37 8.00 13.98
CA ASP A 132 6.70 7.86 15.41
C ASP A 132 5.78 8.69 16.33
N LYS A 133 6.32 9.27 17.40
CA LYS A 133 5.59 10.08 18.39
C LYS A 133 4.70 11.16 17.76
N TYR A 134 5.11 11.73 16.63
CA TYR A 134 4.31 12.75 15.93
C TYR A 134 3.10 12.12 15.24
N GLY A 135 3.27 11.01 14.55
CA GLY A 135 2.16 10.26 13.95
C GLY A 135 1.20 9.71 15.01
N ILE A 136 1.74 9.14 16.09
CA ILE A 136 0.96 8.62 17.23
C ILE A 136 0.12 9.74 17.87
N SER A 137 0.74 10.89 18.17
CA SER A 137 0.04 12.00 18.83
C SER A 137 -1.02 12.67 17.97
N ILE A 138 -0.82 12.75 16.65
CA ILE A 138 -1.83 13.25 15.71
C ILE A 138 -2.96 12.22 15.56
N GLY A 139 -2.62 10.92 15.52
CA GLY A 139 -3.58 9.82 15.49
C GLY A 139 -4.51 9.83 14.28
N ARG A 140 -4.05 10.38 13.15
CA ARG A 140 -4.82 10.46 11.92
C ARG A 140 -4.45 9.29 11.01
N PRO A 141 -5.34 8.30 10.81
CA PRO A 141 -5.03 7.14 9.99
C PRO A 141 -5.12 7.45 8.49
N THR A 142 -4.46 6.61 7.68
CA THR A 142 -4.84 6.39 6.30
C THR A 142 -5.81 5.22 6.18
N SER A 143 -7.03 5.47 5.73
CA SER A 143 -8.08 4.45 5.69
C SER A 143 -9.06 4.56 4.54
N ASP A 144 -9.76 3.46 4.25
CA ASP A 144 -10.72 3.34 3.14
C ASP A 144 -10.05 3.68 1.79
N ILE A 145 -9.02 2.91 1.42
CA ILE A 145 -8.26 3.11 0.18
C ILE A 145 -8.63 2.02 -0.82
N HIS A 146 -9.01 2.40 -2.03
CA HIS A 146 -9.26 1.49 -3.15
C HIS A 146 -8.28 1.73 -4.28
N ILE A 147 -7.56 0.69 -4.68
CA ILE A 147 -6.57 0.72 -5.78
C ILE A 147 -6.99 -0.33 -6.80
N SER A 148 -7.35 0.05 -8.02
CA SER A 148 -7.83 -0.92 -9.00
C SER A 148 -7.39 -0.62 -10.42
N ARG A 149 -7.09 -1.68 -11.20
CA ARG A 149 -6.71 -1.58 -12.62
C ARG A 149 -5.50 -0.67 -12.83
N VAL A 150 -4.43 -0.91 -12.08
CA VAL A 150 -3.19 -0.12 -12.17
C VAL A 150 -2.03 -0.96 -12.69
N ASP A 151 -1.16 -0.31 -13.47
CA ASP A 151 0.10 -0.86 -13.98
C ASP A 151 1.26 -0.18 -13.24
N LEU A 152 2.07 -0.96 -12.52
CA LEU A 152 3.05 -0.50 -11.55
C LEU A 152 4.46 -1.02 -11.86
N GLN A 153 5.43 -0.11 -11.82
CA GLN A 153 6.86 -0.41 -11.88
C GLN A 153 7.64 0.42 -10.85
N ALA A 154 8.51 -0.25 -10.11
CA ALA A 154 9.35 0.31 -9.06
C ALA A 154 10.73 -0.37 -9.05
N SER A 155 11.72 0.20 -9.76
CA SER A 155 12.99 -0.48 -10.05
C SER A 155 13.89 -0.79 -8.84
N SER A 156 13.78 -0.03 -7.75
CA SER A 156 14.62 -0.13 -6.54
C SER A 156 13.83 -0.21 -5.23
N GLY A 157 12.50 -0.05 -5.27
CA GLY A 157 11.63 -0.21 -4.12
C GLY A 157 10.40 -1.07 -4.44
N ALA A 158 9.22 -0.71 -3.93
CA ALA A 158 8.03 -1.54 -4.05
C ALA A 158 6.97 -0.95 -4.98
N ALA A 159 6.31 -1.81 -5.75
CA ALA A 159 5.17 -1.39 -6.55
C ALA A 159 4.02 -0.91 -5.66
N LEU A 160 3.74 -1.62 -4.56
CA LEU A 160 2.80 -1.15 -3.54
C LEU A 160 3.40 -1.35 -2.14
N ALA A 161 3.59 -0.24 -1.44
CA ALA A 161 4.19 -0.17 -0.11
C ALA A 161 3.20 0.31 0.96
N PHE A 162 3.36 -0.21 2.17
CA PHE A 162 2.70 0.25 3.39
C PHE A 162 3.76 0.59 4.43
N GLY A 163 3.76 1.84 4.90
CA GLY A 163 4.76 2.35 5.84
C GLY A 163 6.06 2.85 5.17
N SER A 164 7.16 2.99 5.89
CA SER A 164 7.30 2.71 7.33
C SER A 164 6.62 3.74 8.23
N GLU A 165 6.29 4.90 7.69
CA GLU A 165 5.56 5.99 8.33
C GLU A 165 4.10 5.58 8.48
N MET A 166 3.77 4.75 9.49
CA MET A 166 2.43 4.16 9.68
C MET A 166 1.83 4.48 11.06
N SER A 167 2.43 5.40 11.79
CA SER A 167 2.20 5.59 13.23
C SER A 167 0.81 6.10 13.60
N GLY A 168 0.10 6.76 12.68
CA GLY A 168 -1.31 7.14 12.81
C GLY A 168 -2.30 6.00 12.48
N GLY A 169 -1.80 4.90 11.89
CA GLY A 169 -2.57 3.72 11.50
C GLY A 169 -2.90 3.65 10.00
N ILE A 170 -2.83 2.47 9.42
CA ILE A 170 -3.25 2.16 8.05
C ILE A 170 -4.31 1.05 8.10
N SER A 171 -5.49 1.29 7.52
CA SER A 171 -6.55 0.26 7.54
C SER A 171 -7.54 0.32 6.40
N GLY A 172 -8.25 -0.78 6.14
CA GLY A 172 -9.32 -0.81 5.14
C GLY A 172 -8.77 -0.54 3.73
N ILE A 173 -7.75 -1.30 3.36
CA ILE A 173 -7.13 -1.23 2.04
C ILE A 173 -7.71 -2.34 1.16
N HIS A 174 -8.18 -1.98 -0.02
CA HIS A 174 -8.59 -2.91 -1.05
C HIS A 174 -7.80 -2.61 -2.33
N ALA A 175 -6.98 -3.56 -2.78
CA ALA A 175 -6.25 -3.43 -4.03
C ALA A 175 -6.55 -4.62 -4.94
N ASP A 176 -7.02 -4.38 -6.16
CA ASP A 176 -7.44 -5.43 -7.08
C ASP A 176 -7.05 -5.15 -8.54
N HIS A 177 -6.88 -6.20 -9.36
CA HIS A 177 -6.51 -6.05 -10.77
C HIS A 177 -5.22 -5.24 -10.96
N LEU A 178 -4.14 -5.68 -10.32
CA LEU A 178 -2.83 -5.04 -10.40
C LEU A 178 -1.94 -5.75 -11.41
N ARG A 179 -1.26 -4.99 -12.27
CA ARG A 179 -0.16 -5.49 -13.09
C ARG A 179 1.14 -4.89 -12.56
N ILE A 180 2.06 -5.74 -12.12
CA ILE A 180 3.34 -5.30 -11.54
C ILE A 180 4.47 -5.89 -12.38
N HIS A 181 5.42 -5.06 -12.83
CA HIS A 181 6.50 -5.57 -13.66
C HIS A 181 7.85 -4.90 -13.37
N GLY A 182 8.94 -5.62 -13.65
CA GLY A 182 10.32 -5.10 -13.61
C GLY A 182 10.64 -4.31 -12.34
N SER A 183 10.22 -4.82 -11.20
CA SER A 183 10.29 -4.13 -9.90
C SER A 183 11.16 -4.87 -8.90
N ASP A 184 11.76 -4.13 -7.98
CA ASP A 184 12.55 -4.72 -6.90
C ASP A 184 11.65 -5.50 -5.94
N LYS A 185 10.50 -4.93 -5.59
CA LYS A 185 9.50 -5.58 -4.73
C LYS A 185 8.10 -5.45 -5.32
N GLY A 186 7.31 -6.50 -5.21
CA GLY A 186 5.88 -6.46 -5.53
C GLY A 186 5.12 -5.70 -4.45
N PHE A 187 4.96 -6.34 -3.30
CA PHE A 187 4.34 -5.77 -2.10
C PHE A 187 5.36 -5.61 -0.99
N SER A 188 5.35 -4.46 -0.31
CA SER A 188 6.19 -4.22 0.85
C SER A 188 5.39 -3.66 2.02
N LEU A 189 5.50 -4.26 3.19
CA LEU A 189 5.00 -3.75 4.46
C LEU A 189 6.19 -3.54 5.37
N LYS A 190 6.38 -2.32 5.86
CA LYS A 190 7.55 -1.96 6.64
C LYS A 190 7.15 -1.31 7.95
N THR A 191 7.79 -1.72 9.02
CA THR A 191 7.69 -1.06 10.32
C THR A 191 8.94 -1.36 11.15
N THR A 192 8.98 -0.81 12.37
CA THR A 192 10.06 -0.96 13.35
C THR A 192 9.48 -0.71 14.76
N PRO A 193 10.01 -1.35 15.83
CA PRO A 193 9.67 -0.97 17.20
C PRO A 193 9.82 0.54 17.39
N GLY A 194 8.85 1.20 18.04
CA GLY A 194 8.79 2.65 18.15
C GLY A 194 7.81 3.34 17.20
N ARG A 195 7.37 2.64 16.16
CA ARG A 195 6.35 3.18 15.24
C ARG A 195 4.97 3.24 15.87
N GLY A 196 4.63 2.33 16.80
CA GLY A 196 3.26 2.17 17.30
C GLY A 196 2.26 1.95 16.17
N GLY A 197 1.00 2.35 16.37
CA GLY A 197 -0.02 2.32 15.32
C GLY A 197 -0.35 0.91 14.82
N TYR A 198 -0.83 0.79 13.59
CA TYR A 198 -1.23 -0.48 13.00
C TYR A 198 -1.23 -0.48 11.48
N ILE A 199 -1.06 -1.64 10.86
CA ILE A 199 -1.44 -1.91 9.47
C ILE A 199 -2.37 -3.12 9.50
N LYS A 200 -3.64 -2.91 9.20
CA LYS A 200 -4.63 -3.97 9.27
C LYS A 200 -5.70 -3.92 8.21
N GLU A 201 -6.47 -4.99 8.05
CA GLU A 201 -7.62 -5.02 7.14
C GLU A 201 -7.20 -4.67 5.70
N VAL A 202 -6.12 -5.33 5.23
CA VAL A 202 -5.55 -5.14 3.89
C VAL A 202 -5.90 -6.35 3.04
N ILE A 203 -6.53 -6.11 1.90
CA ILE A 203 -6.83 -7.14 0.90
C ILE A 203 -6.21 -6.74 -0.42
N ILE A 204 -5.37 -7.62 -0.95
CA ILE A 204 -4.78 -7.49 -2.28
C ILE A 204 -5.15 -8.72 -3.10
N SER A 205 -5.85 -8.53 -4.21
CA SER A 205 -6.32 -9.63 -5.06
C SER A 205 -6.07 -9.42 -6.54
N ASP A 206 -6.07 -10.50 -7.31
CA ASP A 206 -6.07 -10.49 -8.77
C ASP A 206 -4.85 -9.72 -9.32
N VAL A 207 -3.67 -10.27 -9.06
CA VAL A 207 -2.38 -9.64 -9.35
C VAL A 207 -1.59 -10.46 -10.36
N GLU A 208 -1.10 -9.78 -11.40
CA GLU A 208 -0.11 -10.32 -12.34
C GLU A 208 1.25 -9.69 -12.07
N MET A 209 2.28 -10.52 -11.88
CA MET A 209 3.67 -10.09 -11.66
C MET A 209 4.60 -10.62 -12.75
N ASP A 210 5.54 -9.80 -13.23
CA ASP A 210 6.62 -10.25 -14.12
C ASP A 210 7.96 -9.58 -13.82
N GLY A 211 9.00 -10.37 -13.59
CA GLY A 211 10.36 -9.86 -13.39
C GLY A 211 10.51 -9.11 -12.07
N ILE A 212 10.14 -9.77 -10.96
CA ILE A 212 10.15 -9.18 -9.62
C ILE A 212 11.23 -9.84 -8.76
N ARG A 213 12.08 -9.06 -8.08
CA ARG A 213 13.09 -9.66 -7.20
C ARG A 213 12.46 -10.26 -5.94
N VAL A 214 11.62 -9.53 -5.21
CA VAL A 214 10.88 -10.05 -4.04
C VAL A 214 9.38 -9.82 -4.22
N ALA A 215 8.59 -10.87 -4.40
CA ALA A 215 7.16 -10.70 -4.64
C ALA A 215 6.43 -10.10 -3.42
N ILE A 216 6.72 -10.61 -2.21
CA ILE A 216 6.09 -10.17 -0.96
C ILE A 216 7.16 -9.93 0.11
N GLU A 217 7.21 -8.73 0.69
CA GLU A 217 8.16 -8.37 1.74
C GLU A 217 7.45 -7.74 2.93
N PHE A 218 7.42 -8.39 4.09
CA PHE A 218 7.02 -7.78 5.36
C PHE A 218 8.22 -7.71 6.29
N ILE A 219 8.60 -6.52 6.75
CA ILE A 219 9.77 -6.29 7.60
C ILE A 219 9.36 -5.48 8.83
N GLY A 220 9.55 -6.08 10.01
CA GLY A 220 9.28 -5.45 11.30
C GLY A 220 10.46 -4.76 11.96
N ASN A 221 11.67 -4.82 11.37
CA ASN A 221 12.89 -4.27 11.98
C ASN A 221 13.70 -3.40 10.99
N LEU A 222 13.03 -2.44 10.32
CA LEU A 222 13.71 -1.56 9.36
C LEU A 222 14.81 -0.67 10.00
N SER A 223 14.78 -0.50 11.33
CA SER A 223 15.84 0.18 12.10
C SER A 223 16.13 1.61 11.61
N SER A 224 15.07 2.40 11.39
CA SER A 224 15.19 3.81 11.00
C SER A 224 14.16 4.70 11.70
N HIS A 225 14.65 5.68 12.45
CA HIS A 225 13.87 6.70 13.14
C HIS A 225 14.38 8.10 12.76
N PRO A 226 13.53 9.14 12.76
CA PRO A 226 13.94 10.49 12.42
C PRO A 226 14.83 11.13 13.50
N ASP A 227 14.67 10.70 14.75
CA ASP A 227 15.42 11.13 15.93
C ASP A 227 15.49 9.98 16.96
N ASP A 228 16.24 10.20 18.04
CA ASP A 228 16.43 9.22 19.13
C ASP A 228 15.32 9.29 20.20
N ASP A 229 14.29 10.11 20.02
CA ASP A 229 13.22 10.34 21.01
C ASP A 229 12.00 9.42 20.81
N PHE A 230 12.11 8.36 20.01
CA PHE A 230 11.07 7.35 19.87
C PHE A 230 11.02 6.44 21.11
N ASP A 231 9.85 5.88 21.42
CA ASP A 231 9.71 4.90 22.51
C ASP A 231 9.78 3.48 21.93
N PRO A 232 10.87 2.71 22.14
CA PRO A 232 11.00 1.36 21.57
C PRO A 232 9.93 0.37 22.03
N SER A 233 9.18 0.68 23.10
CA SER A 233 8.08 -0.16 23.59
C SER A 233 6.76 0.07 22.83
N GLU A 234 6.67 1.11 22.01
CA GLU A 234 5.53 1.37 21.10
C GLU A 234 5.60 0.42 19.90
N LEU A 235 5.01 -0.76 20.04
CA LEU A 235 5.00 -1.79 19.01
C LEU A 235 3.83 -1.63 18.02
N PRO A 236 4.07 -1.83 16.72
CA PRO A 236 3.06 -1.73 15.67
C PRO A 236 2.24 -3.01 15.52
N VAL A 237 0.91 -2.89 15.42
CA VAL A 237 0.06 -4.07 15.17
C VAL A 237 -0.08 -4.36 13.68
N ILE A 238 0.40 -5.52 13.23
CA ILE A 238 0.20 -6.02 11.87
C ILE A 238 -0.75 -7.22 11.90
N ASP A 239 -1.93 -7.05 11.32
CA ASP A 239 -3.05 -8.00 11.47
C ASP A 239 -3.95 -8.02 10.23
N GLN A 240 -4.62 -9.14 9.94
CA GLN A 240 -5.61 -9.27 8.88
C GLN A 240 -5.11 -8.80 7.50
N ILE A 241 -4.04 -9.42 7.02
CA ILE A 241 -3.45 -9.16 5.70
C ILE A 241 -3.80 -10.32 4.76
N THR A 242 -4.59 -10.08 3.72
CA THR A 242 -5.03 -11.11 2.77
C THR A 242 -4.45 -10.84 1.39
N LEU A 243 -3.68 -11.81 0.88
CA LEU A 243 -3.14 -11.82 -0.47
C LEU A 243 -3.80 -12.98 -1.23
N LYS A 244 -4.47 -12.69 -2.34
CA LYS A 244 -5.28 -13.69 -3.05
C LYS A 244 -5.12 -13.63 -4.57
N ASN A 245 -5.24 -14.76 -5.26
CA ASN A 245 -5.29 -14.84 -6.73
C ASN A 245 -4.11 -14.08 -7.38
N MET A 246 -2.89 -14.54 -7.12
CA MET A 246 -1.69 -13.89 -7.66
C MET A 246 -0.92 -14.87 -8.54
N VAL A 247 -0.52 -14.41 -9.72
CA VAL A 247 0.33 -15.18 -10.64
C VAL A 247 1.57 -14.35 -10.93
N GLY A 248 2.75 -14.97 -10.79
CA GLY A 248 4.03 -14.31 -11.01
C GLY A 248 4.96 -15.13 -11.87
N THR A 249 5.56 -14.49 -12.88
CA THR A 249 6.66 -15.05 -13.68
C THR A 249 7.95 -14.31 -13.39
N ASN A 250 9.09 -15.00 -13.57
CA ASN A 250 10.41 -14.39 -13.37
C ASN A 250 10.58 -13.77 -11.98
N ILE A 251 10.17 -14.50 -10.94
CA ILE A 251 10.29 -14.08 -9.54
C ILE A 251 11.63 -14.59 -8.98
N SER A 252 12.41 -13.77 -8.25
CA SER A 252 13.63 -14.27 -7.60
C SER A 252 13.35 -14.86 -6.21
N VAL A 253 12.50 -14.21 -5.41
CA VAL A 253 12.11 -14.63 -4.06
C VAL A 253 10.59 -14.49 -3.90
N ALA A 254 9.92 -15.55 -3.48
CA ALA A 254 8.47 -15.56 -3.29
C ALA A 254 8.04 -14.70 -2.11
N GLY A 255 8.74 -14.80 -0.97
CA GLY A 255 8.48 -13.87 0.12
C GLY A 255 9.52 -13.83 1.24
N ILE A 256 9.62 -12.66 1.85
CA ILE A 256 10.42 -12.39 3.05
C ILE A 256 9.47 -11.80 4.08
N LEU A 257 9.18 -12.55 5.14
CA LEU A 257 8.14 -12.23 6.12
C LEU A 257 8.77 -12.28 7.52
N LEU A 258 9.30 -11.15 7.96
CA LEU A 258 10.07 -11.02 9.20
C LEU A 258 9.31 -10.09 10.16
N GLY A 259 8.54 -10.68 11.07
CA GLY A 259 7.86 -9.96 12.15
C GLY A 259 8.80 -9.58 13.29
N ILE A 260 8.24 -8.94 14.32
CA ILE A 260 8.98 -8.49 15.51
C ILE A 260 9.00 -9.63 16.54
N ASP A 261 10.16 -9.88 17.17
CA ASP A 261 10.35 -11.00 18.11
C ASP A 261 9.33 -11.02 19.27
N SER A 262 8.98 -9.84 19.79
CA SER A 262 8.01 -9.68 20.89
C SER A 262 6.57 -9.39 20.43
N ASP A 263 6.35 -9.18 19.12
CA ASP A 263 5.06 -8.82 18.55
C ASP A 263 4.96 -9.37 17.11
N PRO A 264 4.70 -10.69 16.98
CA PRO A 264 4.71 -11.34 15.68
C PRO A 264 3.59 -10.80 14.78
N PHE A 265 3.81 -10.78 13.47
CA PHE A 265 2.74 -10.42 12.53
C PHE A 265 1.77 -11.58 12.41
N THR A 266 0.48 -11.32 12.56
CA THR A 266 -0.54 -12.38 12.64
C THR A 266 -1.65 -12.22 11.62
N ALA A 267 -2.47 -13.26 11.47
CA ALA A 267 -3.59 -13.31 10.53
C ALA A 267 -3.21 -12.92 9.09
N ILE A 268 -2.05 -13.40 8.64
CA ILE A 268 -1.65 -13.33 7.24
C ILE A 268 -2.35 -14.47 6.49
N CYS A 269 -3.13 -14.17 5.46
CA CYS A 269 -3.78 -15.15 4.59
C CYS A 269 -3.18 -15.09 3.19
N LEU A 270 -2.69 -16.23 2.70
CA LEU A 270 -2.24 -16.44 1.33
C LEU A 270 -3.18 -17.44 0.63
N SER A 271 -3.88 -17.03 -0.43
CA SER A 271 -4.83 -17.93 -1.11
C SER A 271 -4.67 -17.88 -2.61
N ASN A 272 -4.39 -19.02 -3.25
CA ASN A 272 -4.26 -19.12 -4.70
C ASN A 272 -3.13 -18.22 -5.25
N LEU A 273 -1.89 -18.48 -4.82
CA LEU A 273 -0.68 -17.80 -5.27
C LEU A 273 0.18 -18.77 -6.09
N SER A 274 0.66 -18.34 -7.26
CA SER A 274 1.52 -19.16 -8.13
C SER A 274 2.67 -18.34 -8.69
N PHE A 275 3.87 -18.51 -8.12
CA PHE A 275 5.09 -17.83 -8.51
C PHE A 275 6.11 -18.78 -9.16
N SER A 276 6.49 -18.48 -10.39
CA SER A 276 7.58 -19.17 -11.10
C SER A 276 8.91 -18.53 -10.74
N ILE A 277 9.73 -19.26 -9.98
CA ILE A 277 11.03 -18.77 -9.50
C ILE A 277 12.12 -18.97 -10.57
N THR A 278 12.87 -17.92 -10.91
CA THR A 278 13.90 -17.97 -11.96
C THR A 278 15.33 -18.00 -11.44
N ASP A 279 15.58 -17.56 -10.20
CA ASP A 279 16.95 -17.44 -9.68
C ASP A 279 17.07 -18.13 -8.32
N SER A 280 17.79 -19.25 -8.28
CA SER A 280 17.97 -20.07 -7.08
C SER A 280 19.14 -19.61 -6.20
N LEU A 281 19.57 -18.35 -6.33
CA LEU A 281 20.65 -17.79 -5.49
C LEU A 281 20.28 -17.81 -4.00
N HIS A 282 18.99 -17.80 -3.68
CA HIS A 282 18.48 -18.07 -2.34
C HIS A 282 18.15 -19.56 -2.19
N SER A 283 18.57 -20.17 -1.08
CA SER A 283 18.34 -21.58 -0.76
C SER A 283 16.85 -21.93 -0.58
N SER A 284 16.00 -20.93 -0.32
CA SER A 284 14.56 -21.07 -0.14
C SER A 284 13.82 -19.91 -0.82
N PRO A 285 12.71 -20.17 -1.52
CA PRO A 285 11.85 -19.12 -2.07
C PRO A 285 11.19 -18.24 -0.99
N TRP A 286 11.08 -18.77 0.23
CA TRP A 286 10.46 -18.09 1.37
C TRP A 286 11.41 -17.99 2.56
N SER A 287 11.38 -16.86 3.27
CA SER A 287 12.06 -16.65 4.55
C SER A 287 11.06 -16.07 5.54
N CYS A 288 10.78 -16.77 6.64
CA CYS A 288 9.81 -16.36 7.63
C CYS A 288 10.37 -16.39 9.04
N SER A 289 9.98 -15.42 9.87
CA SER A 289 10.27 -15.38 11.30
C SER A 289 9.22 -14.53 12.01
N ASN A 290 8.76 -14.96 13.18
CA ASN A 290 7.78 -14.24 14.01
C ASN A 290 6.53 -13.82 13.22
N VAL A 291 6.01 -14.73 12.40
CA VAL A 291 4.79 -14.54 11.62
C VAL A 291 3.86 -15.71 11.88
N SER A 292 2.56 -15.50 11.68
CA SER A 292 1.58 -16.59 11.71
C SER A 292 0.43 -16.32 10.75
N GLY A 293 -0.11 -17.38 10.17
CA GLY A 293 -1.12 -17.23 9.15
C GLY A 293 -1.70 -18.52 8.61
N TYR A 294 -2.43 -18.37 7.51
CA TYR A 294 -3.07 -19.44 6.78
C TYR A 294 -2.67 -19.35 5.30
N SER A 295 -2.43 -20.51 4.68
CA SER A 295 -2.15 -20.60 3.26
C SER A 295 -2.94 -21.73 2.61
N GLU A 296 -3.45 -21.45 1.41
CA GLU A 296 -4.19 -22.40 0.57
C GLU A 296 -3.78 -22.24 -0.88
N SER A 297 -3.42 -23.34 -1.56
CA SER A 297 -3.04 -23.33 -2.97
C SER A 297 -1.94 -22.30 -3.29
N VAL A 298 -0.84 -22.37 -2.55
CA VAL A 298 0.33 -21.49 -2.73
C VAL A 298 1.50 -22.28 -3.31
N LEU A 299 2.08 -21.78 -4.41
CA LEU A 299 3.27 -22.32 -5.06
C LEU A 299 4.27 -21.17 -5.30
N PRO A 300 5.56 -21.32 -4.94
CA PRO A 300 6.16 -22.44 -4.20
C PRO A 300 5.65 -22.52 -2.76
N GLU A 301 5.83 -23.68 -2.13
CA GLU A 301 5.33 -23.97 -0.78
C GLU A 301 5.84 -22.93 0.26
N PRO A 302 4.94 -22.22 0.98
CA PRO A 302 5.33 -21.22 1.99
C PRO A 302 5.96 -21.83 3.24
N CYS A 303 6.38 -20.97 4.18
CA CYS A 303 6.93 -21.41 5.46
C CYS A 303 5.87 -22.08 6.36
N SER A 304 6.30 -22.99 7.24
CA SER A 304 5.45 -23.76 8.18
C SER A 304 4.56 -22.87 9.08
N GLU A 305 5.02 -21.67 9.37
CA GLU A 305 4.39 -20.61 10.16
C GLU A 305 3.06 -20.14 9.55
N LEU A 306 2.88 -20.33 8.24
CA LEU A 306 1.68 -19.95 7.49
C LEU A 306 0.72 -21.14 7.28
N TYR A 307 0.88 -22.23 8.05
CA TYR A 307 0.01 -23.41 8.05
C TYR A 307 -0.71 -23.58 9.38
N ALA A 308 -1.47 -22.58 9.82
CA ALA A 308 -2.30 -22.73 11.01
C ALA A 308 -3.19 -24.00 10.91
N PRO A 309 -3.11 -24.94 11.88
CA PRO A 309 -3.89 -26.16 11.86
C PRO A 309 -5.31 -25.89 12.39
N SER A 310 -6.15 -25.21 11.63
CA SER A 310 -7.61 -25.28 11.80
C SER A 310 -8.34 -24.77 10.57
N SER A 311 -9.34 -25.55 10.19
CA SER A 311 -10.23 -25.44 9.05
C SER A 311 -11.17 -24.22 9.14
N ASN A 312 -10.63 -23.01 9.13
CA ASN A 312 -11.47 -21.83 9.09
C ASN A 312 -10.91 -20.81 8.10
N SER A 313 -11.52 -20.80 6.91
CA SER A 313 -11.48 -19.69 5.94
C SER A 313 -11.84 -18.33 6.55
N SER A 314 -12.26 -18.27 7.82
CA SER A 314 -12.49 -17.05 8.59
C SER A 314 -11.20 -16.28 8.97
N ILE A 315 -10.00 -16.84 8.77
CA ILE A 315 -8.72 -16.10 8.93
C ILE A 315 -8.50 -15.13 7.76
N CYS A 316 -8.95 -15.51 6.56
CA CYS A 316 -8.88 -14.63 5.41
C CYS A 316 -9.94 -13.54 5.57
N PHE A 317 -9.47 -12.38 6.01
CA PHE A 317 -10.30 -11.21 6.13
C PHE A 317 -10.94 -10.90 4.77
N SER A 318 -12.26 -10.73 4.78
CA SER A 318 -13.02 -10.30 3.62
C SER A 318 -13.73 -9.00 3.97
N LEU A 319 -13.57 -8.00 3.12
CA LEU A 319 -14.37 -6.79 3.21
C LEU A 319 -15.79 -7.13 2.72
N PRO A 320 -16.85 -6.58 3.33
CA PRO A 320 -18.18 -6.61 2.72
C PRO A 320 -18.08 -6.04 1.31
N SER A 321 -18.51 -6.84 0.33
CA SER A 321 -18.34 -6.64 -1.11
C SER A 321 -18.39 -5.19 -1.58
N TYR A 322 -17.31 -4.73 -2.25
CA TYR A 322 -17.29 -3.51 -3.05
C TYR A 322 -18.26 -3.70 -4.22
N SER A 323 -19.42 -3.05 -4.18
CA SER A 323 -20.33 -3.01 -5.34
C SER A 323 -19.98 -1.77 -6.15
N ALA A 324 -19.18 -1.95 -7.19
CA ALA A 324 -19.24 -1.04 -8.32
C ALA A 324 -20.63 -1.21 -8.94
N LEU A 325 -21.54 -0.26 -8.68
CA LEU A 325 -22.78 -0.18 -9.43
C LEU A 325 -22.42 0.29 -10.84
N ASP A 326 -22.48 -0.62 -11.81
CA ASP A 326 -22.54 -0.26 -13.21
C ASP A 326 -23.75 0.66 -13.41
N VAL A 327 -23.49 1.94 -13.66
CA VAL A 327 -24.52 2.87 -14.11
C VAL A 327 -24.70 2.67 -15.61
N ALA A 328 -25.86 2.12 -15.96
CA ALA A 328 -26.37 1.99 -17.32
C ALA A 328 -26.47 3.33 -18.06
#